data_AF-A0A940C2F9-F1
#
_entry.id   AF-A0A940C2F9-F1
#
_cell.length_a   1.000
_cell.length_b   1.000
_cell.length_c   1.000
_cell.angle_alpha   90.00
_cell.angle_beta   90.00
_cell.angle_gamma   90.00
#
_symmetry.space_group_name_H-M   'P 1'
#
loop_
_entity.id
_entity.type
_entity.pdbx_description
1 polymer ?
#
loop_
_entity_poly.entity_id
_entity_poly.type
_entity_poly.pdbx_seq_one_letter_code
_entity_poly.pdbx_strand_id
1 'polypeptide(L)'
;LEDHFMGKLSGIPMGCDCCYTNHMMADQNDIENLALLLGSAGVNYILGVPTSDDVMLNYQTNAYHDVNAVREILGLHPIDEFERWLEKMGIMENGRLTKRAGDPTIFTTRSNF
;
A
#
# COMPACT_ATOMS: atom_id res chain seq x y z
N LEU A 1 11.31 0.63 -11.69
CA LEU A 1 12.49 1.33 -11.09
C LEU A 1 12.91 2.54 -11.92
N GLU A 2 13.09 2.39 -13.23
CA GLU A 2 13.45 3.49 -14.14
C GLU A 2 12.46 4.65 -14.07
N ASP A 3 11.16 4.37 -14.16
CA ASP A 3 10.09 5.37 -14.06
C ASP A 3 10.15 6.16 -12.75
N HIS A 4 10.38 5.47 -11.63
CA HIS A 4 10.51 6.10 -10.32
C HIS A 4 11.71 7.05 -10.28
N PHE A 5 12.88 6.61 -10.75
CA PHE A 5 14.08 7.45 -10.81
C PHE A 5 13.85 8.69 -11.69
N MET A 6 13.30 8.51 -12.89
CA MET A 6 13.04 9.61 -13.81
C MET A 6 12.01 10.60 -13.25
N GLY A 7 10.94 10.11 -12.61
CA GLY A 7 9.94 10.96 -11.96
C GLY A 7 10.52 11.78 -10.81
N LYS A 8 11.34 11.15 -9.96
CA LYS A 8 12.05 11.87 -8.89
C LYS A 8 13.03 12.90 -9.43
N LEU A 9 13.81 12.55 -10.45
CA LEU A 9 14.73 13.48 -11.12
C LEU A 9 13.99 14.68 -11.72
N SER A 10 12.77 14.46 -12.22
CA SER A 10 11.90 15.50 -12.75
C SER A 10 11.22 16.36 -11.67
N GLY A 11 11.42 16.04 -10.39
CA GLY A 11 10.88 16.81 -9.27
C GLY A 11 9.39 16.59 -8.99
N ILE A 12 8.79 15.50 -9.48
CA ILE A 12 7.38 15.17 -9.23
C ILE A 12 7.22 14.10 -8.13
N PRO A 13 6.08 14.07 -7.40
CA PRO A 13 5.81 13.05 -6.39
C PRO A 13 5.47 11.70 -7.06
N MET A 14 6.49 11.00 -7.52
CA MET A 14 6.34 9.77 -8.31
C MET A 14 5.95 8.58 -7.44
N GLY A 15 4.82 7.95 -7.79
CA GLY A 15 4.41 6.64 -7.31
C GLY A 15 4.53 5.59 -8.42
N CYS A 16 4.13 4.36 -8.12
CA CYS A 16 4.08 3.29 -9.10
C CYS A 16 3.00 2.27 -8.70
N ASP A 17 2.13 1.93 -9.64
CA ASP A 17 1.27 0.77 -9.51
C ASP A 17 2.08 -0.47 -9.91
N CYS A 18 2.39 -1.33 -8.94
CA CYS A 18 3.13 -2.56 -9.18
C CYS A 18 2.13 -3.63 -9.56
N CYS A 19 1.99 -3.87 -10.87
CA CYS A 19 0.90 -4.67 -11.37
C CYS A 19 1.29 -5.55 -12.55
N TYR A 20 0.48 -6.58 -12.79
CA TYR A 20 0.63 -7.48 -13.92
C TYR A 20 -0.73 -7.93 -14.45
N THR A 21 -0.73 -8.42 -15.68
CA THR A 21 -1.90 -9.02 -16.32
C THR A 21 -1.64 -10.49 -16.60
N ASN A 22 -2.68 -11.32 -16.49
CA ASN A 22 -2.58 -12.79 -16.59
C ASN A 22 -1.97 -13.36 -17.89
N HIS A 23 -1.83 -12.58 -18.96
CA HIS A 23 -1.20 -13.03 -20.21
C HIS A 23 0.31 -12.76 -20.25
N MET A 24 0.86 -12.08 -19.25
CA MET A 24 2.29 -11.89 -19.06
C MET A 24 2.84 -13.00 -18.17
N MET A 25 4.10 -13.37 -18.38
CA MET A 25 4.82 -14.28 -17.48
C MET A 25 5.25 -13.51 -16.23
N ALA A 26 4.29 -13.21 -15.37
CA ALA A 26 4.49 -12.55 -14.09
C ALA A 26 3.47 -13.09 -13.09
N ASP A 27 3.82 -13.10 -11.81
CA ASP A 27 2.93 -13.48 -10.73
C ASP A 27 2.97 -12.45 -9.58
N GLN A 28 2.24 -12.74 -8.50
CA GLN A 28 2.14 -11.86 -7.35
C GLN A 28 3.51 -11.58 -6.69
N ASN A 29 4.42 -12.56 -6.69
CA ASN A 29 5.73 -12.39 -6.07
C ASN A 29 6.56 -11.36 -6.84
N ASP A 30 6.41 -11.29 -8.16
CA ASP A 30 7.13 -10.31 -8.98
C ASP A 30 6.76 -8.88 -8.60
N ILE A 31 5.46 -8.61 -8.37
CA ILE A 31 4.99 -7.28 -8.00
C ILE A 31 5.24 -6.96 -6.51
N GLU A 32 5.26 -7.95 -5.63
CA GLU A 32 5.70 -7.78 -4.23
C GLU A 32 7.19 -7.45 -4.13
N ASN A 33 8.03 -8.15 -4.92
CA ASN A 33 9.45 -7.85 -5.07
C ASN A 33 9.65 -6.40 -5.55
N LEU A 34 8.91 -5.99 -6.58
CA LEU A 34 8.98 -4.63 -7.11
C LEU A 34 8.53 -3.59 -6.07
N ALA A 35 7.45 -3.85 -5.33
CA ALA A 35 6.96 -2.96 -4.29
C ALA A 35 7.99 -2.73 -3.18
N LEU A 36 8.69 -3.79 -2.73
CA LEU A 36 9.75 -3.68 -1.72
C LEU A 36 10.98 -2.92 -2.24
N LEU A 37 11.39 -3.16 -3.50
CA LEU A 37 12.48 -2.43 -4.15
C LEU A 37 12.14 -0.94 -4.29
N LEU A 38 10.92 -0.60 -4.70
CA LEU A 38 10.45 0.77 -4.82
C LEU A 38 10.30 1.46 -3.46
N GLY A 39 9.79 0.75 -2.46
CA GLY A 39 9.75 1.21 -1.06
C GLY A 39 11.15 1.60 -0.57
N SER A 40 12.13 0.72 -0.80
CA SER A 40 13.54 0.98 -0.45
C SER A 40 14.14 2.15 -1.23
N ALA A 41 13.67 2.42 -2.45
CA ALA A 41 14.08 3.55 -3.28
C ALA A 41 13.33 4.87 -2.95
N GLY A 42 12.46 4.90 -1.93
CA GLY A 42 11.73 6.09 -1.52
C GLY A 42 10.58 6.49 -2.45
N VAL A 43 9.86 5.51 -3.00
CA VAL A 43 8.59 5.72 -3.72
C VAL A 43 7.58 6.47 -2.84
N ASN A 44 6.84 7.43 -3.41
CA ASN A 44 5.86 8.20 -2.66
C ASN A 44 4.62 7.37 -2.27
N TYR A 45 4.15 6.54 -3.19
CA TYR A 45 2.99 5.68 -3.00
C TYR A 45 3.03 4.48 -3.95
N ILE A 46 2.41 3.40 -3.52
CA ILE A 46 2.02 2.25 -4.33
C ILE A 46 0.51 2.04 -4.20
N LEU A 47 -0.09 1.33 -5.15
CA LEU A 47 -1.52 1.07 -5.17
C LEU A 47 -1.86 -0.17 -4.33
N GLY A 48 -3.08 -0.25 -3.79
CA GLY A 48 -3.54 -1.40 -3.02
C GLY A 48 -5.00 -1.70 -3.31
N VAL A 49 -5.34 -2.95 -3.61
CA VAL A 49 -6.70 -3.44 -3.93
C VAL A 49 -7.04 -4.62 -3.00
N PRO A 50 -8.32 -4.91 -2.69
CA PRO A 50 -8.66 -6.08 -1.89
C PRO A 50 -8.09 -7.34 -2.53
N THR A 51 -7.26 -8.07 -1.78
CA THR A 51 -6.67 -9.34 -2.21
C THR A 51 -5.97 -9.27 -3.58
N SER A 52 -5.38 -8.13 -3.92
CA SER A 52 -4.59 -7.93 -5.15
C SER A 52 -5.38 -7.96 -6.47
N ASP A 53 -6.68 -8.23 -6.46
CA ASP A 53 -7.45 -8.56 -7.66
C ASP A 53 -8.40 -7.42 -8.05
N ASP A 54 -8.12 -6.76 -9.18
CA ASP A 54 -9.05 -5.81 -9.78
C ASP A 54 -9.89 -6.52 -10.86
N VAL A 55 -11.03 -7.05 -10.41
CA VAL A 55 -11.99 -7.78 -11.27
C VAL A 55 -12.64 -6.93 -12.36
N MET A 56 -12.53 -5.60 -12.28
CA MET A 56 -13.11 -4.71 -13.29
C MET A 56 -12.10 -4.42 -14.40
N LEU A 57 -10.84 -4.25 -14.04
CA LEU A 57 -9.74 -3.97 -14.97
C LEU A 57 -9.00 -5.23 -15.45
N ASN A 58 -9.30 -6.40 -14.87
CA ASN A 58 -8.73 -7.70 -15.21
C ASN A 58 -7.20 -7.75 -15.10
N TYR A 59 -6.66 -7.19 -14.03
CA TYR A 59 -5.24 -7.20 -13.70
C TYR A 59 -5.04 -7.34 -12.19
N GLN A 60 -3.82 -7.67 -11.79
CA GLN A 60 -3.43 -7.89 -10.41
C GLN A 60 -2.45 -6.80 -9.98
N THR A 61 -2.61 -6.29 -8.76
CA THR A 61 -1.76 -5.24 -8.13
C THR A 61 -1.43 -5.65 -6.69
N ASN A 62 -0.85 -4.78 -5.87
CA ASN A 62 -0.61 -5.10 -4.46
C ASN A 62 -1.93 -5.15 -3.66
N ALA A 63 -1.93 -5.93 -2.58
CA ALA A 63 -3.01 -5.96 -1.62
C ALA A 63 -2.87 -4.88 -0.53
N TYR A 64 -3.96 -4.62 0.19
CA TYR A 64 -3.92 -3.77 1.39
C TYR A 64 -2.89 -4.24 2.44
N HIS A 65 -2.70 -5.55 2.58
CA HIS A 65 -1.74 -6.10 3.54
C HIS A 65 -0.30 -5.93 3.08
N ASP A 66 -0.03 -5.99 1.77
CA ASP A 66 1.31 -5.77 1.20
C ASP A 66 1.82 -4.36 1.53
N VAL A 67 0.96 -3.35 1.36
CA VAL A 67 1.30 -1.95 1.66
C VAL A 67 1.72 -1.79 3.12
N ASN A 68 1.02 -2.46 4.04
CA ASN A 68 1.38 -2.41 5.45
C ASN A 68 2.64 -3.24 5.76
N ALA A 69 2.82 -4.39 5.11
CA ALA A 69 4.03 -5.19 5.26
C ALA A 69 5.27 -4.40 4.83
N VAL A 70 5.23 -3.71 3.68
CA VAL A 70 6.32 -2.83 3.21
C VAL A 70 6.62 -1.74 4.24
N ARG A 71 5.58 -1.10 4.79
CA ARG A 71 5.75 -0.08 5.83
C ARG A 71 6.44 -0.62 7.07
N GLU A 72 5.97 -1.75 7.59
CA GLU A 72 6.52 -2.37 8.79
C GLU A 72 7.97 -2.85 8.59
N ILE A 73 8.28 -3.45 7.44
CA ILE A 73 9.62 -3.92 7.09
C ILE A 73 10.61 -2.75 7.00
N LEU A 74 10.21 -1.64 6.38
CA LEU A 74 11.09 -0.50 6.12
C LEU A 74 11.04 0.58 7.22
N GLY A 75 10.19 0.42 8.25
CA GLY A 75 9.97 1.44 9.28
C GLY A 75 9.35 2.72 8.71
N LEU A 76 8.51 2.60 7.69
CA LEU A 76 7.82 3.72 7.05
C LEU A 76 6.41 3.90 7.63
N HIS A 77 5.95 5.14 7.63
CA HIS A 77 4.66 5.53 8.18
C HIS A 77 3.74 6.08 7.08
N PRO A 78 2.41 6.06 7.27
CA PRO A 78 1.51 6.89 6.48
C PRO A 78 1.83 8.39 6.69
N ILE A 79 1.17 9.27 5.93
CA ILE A 79 1.25 10.71 6.21
C ILE A 79 0.72 11.02 7.62
N ASP A 80 1.32 12.02 8.28
CA ASP A 80 1.06 12.35 9.68
C ASP A 80 -0.44 12.51 10.00
N GLU A 81 -1.19 13.21 9.14
CA GLU A 81 -2.64 13.40 9.32
C GLU A 81 -3.40 12.07 9.34
N PHE A 82 -3.01 11.15 8.47
CA PHE A 82 -3.66 9.86 8.33
C PHE A 82 -3.25 8.91 9.45
N GLU A 83 -1.97 8.91 9.85
CA GLU A 83 -1.51 8.12 11.00
C GLU A 83 -2.24 8.55 12.28
N ARG A 84 -2.30 9.85 12.58
CA ARG A 84 -3.06 10.35 13.75
C ARG A 84 -4.53 9.94 13.71
N TRP A 85 -5.14 9.91 12.53
CA TRP A 85 -6.52 9.44 12.37
C TRP A 85 -6.62 7.93 12.62
N LEU A 86 -5.71 7.11 12.06
CA LEU A 86 -5.67 5.66 12.27
C LEU A 86 -5.47 5.31 13.75
N GLU A 87 -4.63 6.06 14.47
CA GLU A 87 -4.43 5.93 15.91
C GLU A 87 -5.70 6.29 16.69
N LYS A 88 -6.36 7.42 16.36
CA LYS A 88 -7.66 7.78 16.95
C LYS A 88 -8.73 6.71 16.72
N MET A 89 -8.70 6.07 15.55
CA MET A 89 -9.60 4.96 15.20
C MET A 89 -9.22 3.64 15.88
N GLY A 90 -8.03 3.55 16.48
CA GLY A 90 -7.47 2.33 17.06
C GLY A 90 -7.10 1.27 16.02
N ILE A 91 -6.89 1.67 14.75
CA ILE A 91 -6.49 0.78 13.64
C ILE A 91 -4.97 0.57 13.63
N MET A 92 -4.22 1.60 14.01
CA MET A 92 -2.76 1.61 14.07
C MET A 92 -2.29 2.12 15.42
N GLU A 93 -1.10 1.70 15.86
CA GLU A 93 -0.39 2.20 17.04
C GLU A 93 1.11 2.17 16.74
N ASN A 94 1.78 3.33 16.79
CA ASN A 94 3.22 3.47 16.51
C ASN A 94 3.64 2.82 15.17
N GLY A 95 2.95 3.17 14.07
CA GLY A 95 3.23 2.63 12.73
C GLY A 95 2.82 1.16 12.50
N ARG A 96 2.30 0.46 13.50
CA ARG A 96 1.92 -0.97 13.40
C ARG A 96 0.41 -1.16 13.49
N LEU A 97 -0.13 -2.08 12.71
CA LEU A 97 -1.56 -2.42 12.76
C LEU A 97 -1.93 -3.10 14.08
N THR A 98 -3.10 -2.74 14.62
CA THR A 98 -3.66 -3.36 15.82
C THR A 98 -4.55 -4.56 15.45
N LYS A 99 -5.11 -5.22 16.47
CA LYS A 99 -6.12 -6.29 16.29
C LYS A 99 -7.41 -5.82 15.61
N ARG A 100 -7.67 -4.51 15.54
CA ARG A 100 -8.85 -3.95 14.85
C ARG A 100 -8.64 -3.79 13.35
N ALA A 101 -7.40 -3.83 12.88
CA ALA A 101 -7.09 -3.68 11.47
C ALA A 101 -7.63 -4.87 10.65
N GLY A 102 -8.13 -4.58 9.45
CA GLY A 102 -8.71 -5.60 8.56
C GLY A 102 -10.17 -5.97 8.88
N ASP A 103 -10.77 -5.42 9.95
CA ASP A 103 -12.18 -5.60 10.26
C ASP A 103 -13.00 -4.37 9.81
N PRO A 104 -13.74 -4.45 8.69
CA PRO A 104 -14.54 -3.32 8.21
C PRO A 104 -15.77 -3.02 9.09
N THR A 105 -16.16 -3.92 10.01
CA THR A 105 -17.34 -3.72 10.87
C THR A 105 -17.15 -2.57 11.86
N ILE A 106 -15.92 -2.10 12.08
CA ILE A 106 -15.63 -0.91 12.87
C ILE A 106 -16.35 0.34 12.35
N PHE A 107 -16.72 0.37 11.07
CA PHE A 107 -17.43 1.48 10.44
C PHE A 107 -18.95 1.30 10.37
N THR A 108 -19.48 0.13 10.74
CA THR A 108 -20.92 -0.15 10.66
C THR A 108 -21.66 0.20 11.96
N THR A 109 -20.94 0.23 13.07
CA THR A 109 -21.51 0.64 14.36
C THR A 109 -21.65 2.16 14.42
N ARG A 110 -22.83 2.65 14.83
CA ARG A 110 -23.02 4.07 15.17
C ARG A 110 -22.32 4.38 16.50
N SER A 111 -20.99 4.39 16.52
CA SER A 111 -20.27 5.04 17.62
C SER A 111 -20.12 6.51 17.28
N ASN A 112 -20.73 7.39 18.08
CA ASN A 112 -20.62 8.84 17.95
C ASN A 112 -19.14 9.26 17.89
N PHE A 113 -18.73 9.79 16.74
CA PHE A 113 -17.44 10.47 16.55
C PHE A 113 -17.45 11.87 17.15
#